data_AF-A0A9E2QST6-F1
#
_entry.id   AF-A0A9E2QST6-F1
#
_cell.length_a   1.000
_cell.length_b   1.000
_cell.length_c   1.000
_cell.angle_alpha   90.00
_cell.angle_beta   90.00
_cell.angle_gamma   90.00
#
_symmetry.space_group_name_H-M   'P 1'
#
loop_
_entity.id
_entity.type
_entity.pdbx_description
1 polymer ?
#
loop_
_entity_poly.entity_id
_entity_poly.type
_entity_poly.pdbx_seq_one_letter_code
_entity_poly.pdbx_strand_id
1 'polypeptide(L)'
;MNPGRRALQRRAAAPLLAMLLVLTGCAAPPGLAPGPSPLDPRTVLPTTARAVAPAQVEAALDLAWRRLQGRALAADAAGRARIAGVARRLAGAAPSSEPAWREAEPVVLIVPGDEPDAWCLAPLRCALTLGMSELLGGDDALLAAALAHEMAHLMLDQARERLAQAGAPDPAAGATLLLESAHHRVHEHEVFGLAAELMARAGYDPRASVGFFAALAPAPGVAPVGYLRRHPLEPQWPDVLLRHARRVLPLLP
;
A
#
# COMPACT_ATOMS: atom_id res chain seq x y z
N MET A 1 -84.01 -38.98 23.95
CA MET A 1 -83.15 -39.66 24.95
C MET A 1 -81.85 -40.11 24.25
N ASN A 2 -80.73 -39.80 24.90
CA ASN A 2 -79.32 -40.21 24.70
C ASN A 2 -79.15 -41.71 24.32
N PRO A 3 -77.96 -42.27 23.96
CA PRO A 3 -76.63 -41.70 23.63
C PRO A 3 -76.03 -42.30 22.33
N GLY A 4 -74.94 -41.77 21.73
CA GLY A 4 -73.54 -42.15 22.00
C GLY A 4 -73.19 -43.55 21.46
N ARG A 5 -72.05 -43.84 20.82
CA ARG A 5 -70.67 -43.40 21.03
C ARG A 5 -69.79 -43.88 19.86
N ARG A 6 -68.84 -43.01 19.47
CA ARG A 6 -67.39 -43.26 19.24
C ARG A 6 -67.02 -44.49 18.38
N ALA A 7 -66.61 -44.29 17.14
CA ALA A 7 -65.25 -43.95 16.69
C ALA A 7 -64.28 -45.14 16.71
N LEU A 8 -63.86 -45.59 15.52
CA LEU A 8 -62.50 -46.05 15.26
C LEU A 8 -62.18 -45.72 13.79
N GLN A 9 -61.52 -44.59 13.56
CA GLN A 9 -61.08 -44.18 12.24
C GLN A 9 -59.91 -45.05 11.79
N ARG A 10 -60.06 -45.64 10.60
CA ARG A 10 -59.00 -46.35 9.87
C ARG A 10 -57.89 -45.35 9.51
N ARG A 11 -56.70 -45.51 10.10
CA ARG A 11 -55.49 -44.82 9.65
C ARG A 11 -54.91 -45.62 8.47
N ALA A 12 -55.18 -45.15 7.25
CA ALA A 12 -54.41 -45.53 6.08
C ALA A 12 -53.04 -44.83 6.17
N ALA A 13 -51.96 -45.62 6.16
CA ALA A 13 -50.60 -45.10 6.10
C ALA A 13 -50.33 -44.57 4.68
N ALA A 14 -50.12 -43.26 4.56
CA ALA A 14 -49.60 -42.64 3.34
C ALA A 14 -48.08 -42.80 3.32
N PRO A 15 -47.45 -43.15 2.18
CA PRO A 15 -46.00 -43.19 2.10
C PRO A 15 -45.48 -41.75 2.05
N LEU A 16 -44.65 -41.37 3.03
CA LEU A 16 -43.88 -40.13 3.03
C LEU A 16 -42.79 -40.25 1.96
N LEU A 17 -43.06 -39.70 0.78
CA LEU A 17 -42.06 -39.47 -0.25
C LEU A 17 -41.12 -38.36 0.25
N ALA A 18 -39.99 -38.75 0.82
CA ALA A 18 -38.94 -37.83 1.23
C ALA A 18 -38.35 -37.17 -0.03
N MET A 19 -38.83 -35.98 -0.35
CA MET A 19 -38.32 -35.14 -1.42
C MET A 19 -36.94 -34.64 -1.00
N LEU A 20 -35.90 -35.32 -1.48
CA LEU A 20 -34.51 -34.94 -1.29
C LEU A 20 -34.27 -33.63 -2.07
N LEU A 21 -34.31 -32.49 -1.38
CA LEU A 21 -33.83 -31.23 -1.94
C LEU A 21 -32.32 -31.37 -2.19
N VAL A 22 -31.95 -31.60 -3.44
CA VAL A 22 -30.56 -31.42 -3.88
C VAL A 22 -30.32 -29.92 -3.90
N LEU A 23 -29.80 -29.40 -2.79
CA LEU A 23 -29.17 -28.08 -2.75
C LEU A 23 -27.95 -28.16 -3.66
N THR A 24 -28.08 -27.71 -4.90
CA THR A 24 -26.94 -27.41 -5.76
C THR A 24 -26.19 -26.25 -5.13
N GLY A 25 -25.21 -26.57 -4.27
CA GLY A 25 -24.24 -25.60 -3.81
C GLY A 25 -23.47 -25.06 -5.02
N CYS A 26 -23.39 -23.74 -5.15
CA CYS A 26 -22.46 -23.11 -6.08
C CYS A 26 -21.05 -23.54 -5.71
N ALA A 27 -20.51 -24.55 -6.40
CA ALA A 27 -19.10 -24.86 -6.35
C ALA A 27 -18.36 -23.71 -7.04
N ALA A 28 -17.68 -22.88 -6.24
CA ALA A 28 -16.70 -21.95 -6.76
C ALA A 28 -15.66 -22.72 -7.61
N PRO A 29 -15.18 -22.16 -8.74
CA PRO A 29 -14.20 -22.84 -9.56
C PRO A 29 -12.97 -23.22 -8.72
N PRO A 30 -12.39 -24.42 -8.94
CA PRO A 30 -11.19 -24.81 -8.23
C PRO A 30 -10.03 -23.91 -8.67
N GLY A 31 -9.45 -23.17 -7.72
CA GLY A 31 -8.15 -22.52 -7.90
C GLY A 31 -8.16 -21.01 -8.13
N LEU A 32 -8.83 -20.26 -7.28
CA LEU A 32 -8.22 -19.05 -6.72
C LEU A 32 -8.63 -19.00 -5.25
N ALA A 33 -8.00 -19.86 -4.44
CA ALA A 33 -7.89 -19.50 -3.03
C ALA A 33 -7.33 -18.07 -3.00
N PRO A 34 -7.87 -17.14 -2.19
CA PRO A 34 -7.10 -15.96 -1.87
C PRO A 34 -5.76 -16.51 -1.39
N GLY A 35 -4.68 -16.23 -2.12
CA GLY A 35 -3.35 -16.49 -1.63
C GLY A 35 -3.22 -15.87 -0.23
N PRO A 36 -2.20 -16.25 0.56
CA PRO A 36 -1.95 -15.59 1.84
C PRO A 36 -2.09 -14.08 1.66
N SER A 37 -2.71 -13.39 2.63
CA SER A 37 -2.76 -11.92 2.62
C SER A 37 -1.36 -11.40 2.25
N PRO A 38 -1.19 -10.62 1.16
CA PRO A 38 0.12 -10.14 0.73
C PRO A 38 0.88 -9.34 1.80
N LEU A 39 0.18 -8.89 2.85
CA LEU A 39 0.66 -8.24 4.05
C LEU A 39 1.45 -9.10 5.07
N ASP A 40 2.09 -10.20 4.67
CA ASP A 40 3.23 -10.68 5.47
C ASP A 40 4.52 -10.11 4.88
N PRO A 41 5.13 -9.06 5.48
CA PRO A 41 6.46 -8.59 5.09
C PRO A 41 7.56 -9.67 5.14
N ARG A 42 7.25 -10.91 5.51
CA ARG A 42 8.24 -11.98 5.65
C ARG A 42 8.24 -12.92 4.46
N THR A 43 9.09 -12.60 3.48
CA THR A 43 9.98 -13.62 2.93
C THR A 43 11.31 -13.01 2.49
N VAL A 44 12.25 -13.01 3.45
CA VAL A 44 13.71 -12.90 3.25
C VAL A 44 14.21 -11.53 2.78
N LEU A 45 14.51 -10.63 3.74
CA LEU A 45 15.59 -9.67 3.53
C LEU A 45 16.79 -10.44 2.94
N PRO A 46 17.33 -10.04 1.78
CA PRO A 46 18.51 -10.67 1.22
C PRO A 46 19.59 -10.78 2.30
N THR A 47 20.37 -11.86 2.30
CA THR A 47 21.39 -12.08 3.35
C THR A 47 22.34 -10.88 3.49
N THR A 48 22.56 -10.15 2.40
CA THR A 48 23.32 -8.89 2.34
C THR A 48 22.68 -7.77 3.17
N ALA A 49 21.35 -7.65 3.18
CA ALA A 49 20.65 -6.63 3.97
C ALA A 49 20.80 -6.82 5.49
N ARG A 50 21.00 -8.06 5.95
CA ARG A 50 21.29 -8.35 7.37
C ARG A 50 22.66 -7.85 7.82
N ALA A 51 23.57 -7.54 6.91
CA ALA A 51 24.90 -7.03 7.24
C ALA A 51 24.90 -5.56 7.68
N VAL A 52 23.85 -4.80 7.38
CA VAL A 52 23.74 -3.39 7.81
C VAL A 52 23.10 -3.32 9.19
N ALA A 53 23.84 -2.76 10.15
CA ALA A 53 23.37 -2.61 11.52
C ALA A 53 22.13 -1.69 11.58
N PRO A 54 21.11 -2.00 12.41
CA PRO A 54 19.92 -1.15 12.55
C PRO A 54 20.25 0.33 12.83
N ALA A 55 21.21 0.59 13.74
CA ALA A 55 21.67 1.94 14.06
C ALA A 55 22.25 2.71 12.87
N GLN A 56 22.86 2.01 11.90
CA GLN A 56 23.38 2.64 10.68
C GLN A 56 22.23 3.04 9.73
N VAL A 57 21.20 2.20 9.61
CA VAL A 57 19.98 2.51 8.85
C VAL A 57 19.27 3.71 9.46
N GLU A 58 19.08 3.71 10.78
CA GLU A 58 18.46 4.80 11.53
C GLU A 58 19.23 6.12 11.35
N ALA A 59 20.56 6.10 11.46
CA ALA A 59 21.39 7.28 11.28
C ALA A 59 21.28 7.88 9.86
N ALA A 60 21.23 7.03 8.83
CA ALA A 60 21.04 7.47 7.44
C ALA A 60 19.64 8.06 7.22
N LEU A 61 18.59 7.40 7.74
CA LEU A 61 17.21 7.90 7.67
C LEU A 61 17.04 9.23 8.40
N ASP A 62 17.63 9.39 9.58
CA ASP A 62 17.58 10.64 10.34
C ASP A 62 18.30 11.78 9.64
N LEU A 63 19.45 11.50 9.03
CA LEU A 63 20.16 12.52 8.26
C LEU A 63 19.41 12.88 6.96
N ALA A 64 18.81 11.91 6.29
CA ALA A 64 17.92 12.17 5.15
C ALA A 64 16.74 13.07 5.57
N TRP A 65 16.07 12.74 6.67
CA TRP A 65 14.99 13.54 7.21
C TRP A 65 15.42 14.95 7.58
N ARG A 66 16.57 15.13 8.25
CA ARG A 66 17.11 16.46 8.58
C ARG A 66 17.37 17.31 7.33
N ARG A 67 17.85 16.71 6.24
CA ARG A 67 18.01 17.42 4.95
C ARG A 67 16.67 17.89 4.40
N LEU A 68 15.62 17.07 4.48
CA LEU A 68 14.26 17.44 4.09
C LEU A 68 13.69 18.55 5.00
N GLN A 69 13.89 18.44 6.32
CA GLN A 69 13.46 19.45 7.30
C GLN A 69 14.15 20.80 7.07
N GLY A 70 15.45 20.80 6.79
CA GLY A 70 16.22 22.03 6.56
C GLY A 70 15.76 22.84 5.36
N ARG A 71 14.99 22.23 4.44
CA ARG A 71 14.39 22.89 3.29
C ARG A 71 12.87 23.05 3.40
N ALA A 72 12.24 22.67 4.49
CA ALA A 72 10.78 22.64 4.58
C ALA A 72 10.14 24.04 4.44
N LEU A 73 9.04 24.11 3.69
CA LEU A 73 8.23 25.31 3.59
C LEU A 73 7.41 25.49 4.88
N ALA A 74 7.46 26.69 5.45
CA ALA A 74 6.73 27.00 6.68
C ALA A 74 5.21 27.10 6.46
N ALA A 75 4.80 27.66 5.31
CA ALA A 75 3.40 27.85 4.92
C ALA A 75 2.73 26.52 4.53
N ASP A 76 1.40 26.51 4.48
CA ASP A 76 0.53 25.37 4.14
C ASP A 76 0.27 24.33 5.25
N ALA A 77 -0.26 24.80 6.39
CA ALA A 77 -0.72 23.93 7.46
C ALA A 77 -1.91 23.03 7.04
N ALA A 78 -2.80 23.53 6.18
CA ALA A 78 -3.97 22.78 5.72
C ALA A 78 -3.58 21.61 4.81
N GLY A 79 -2.69 21.83 3.84
CA GLY A 79 -2.16 20.76 2.99
C GLY A 79 -1.39 19.72 3.81
N ARG A 80 -0.53 20.14 4.74
CA ARG A 80 0.14 19.19 5.66
C ARG A 80 -0.84 18.38 6.50
N ALA A 81 -1.90 18.99 7.02
CA ALA A 81 -2.91 18.29 7.81
C ALA A 81 -3.70 17.27 6.97
N ARG A 82 -4.04 17.62 5.71
CA ARG A 82 -4.68 16.69 4.76
C ARG A 82 -3.77 15.49 4.46
N ILE A 83 -2.52 15.74 4.10
CA ILE A 83 -1.53 14.69 3.81
C ILE A 83 -1.33 13.79 5.04
N ALA A 84 -1.20 14.38 6.24
CA ALA A 84 -1.11 13.62 7.48
C ALA A 84 -2.37 12.79 7.74
N GLY A 85 -3.56 13.30 7.41
CA GLY A 85 -4.82 12.56 7.49
C GLY A 85 -4.82 11.30 6.61
N VAL A 86 -4.42 11.43 5.35
CA VAL A 86 -4.32 10.30 4.42
C VAL A 86 -3.25 9.30 4.88
N ALA A 87 -2.06 9.78 5.27
CA ALA A 87 -0.99 8.92 5.79
C ALA A 87 -1.42 8.14 7.04
N ARG A 88 -2.12 8.80 7.98
CA ARG A 88 -2.65 8.14 9.20
C ARG A 88 -3.68 7.07 8.84
N ARG A 89 -4.57 7.36 7.88
CA ARG A 89 -5.59 6.40 7.41
C ARG A 89 -4.95 5.17 6.76
N LEU A 90 -3.92 5.36 5.93
CA LEU A 90 -3.13 4.28 5.36
C LEU A 90 -2.42 3.48 6.46
N ALA A 91 -1.78 4.15 7.42
CA ALA A 91 -1.06 3.47 8.49
C ALA A 91 -1.99 2.66 9.42
N GLY A 92 -3.22 3.13 9.65
CA GLY A 92 -4.28 2.38 10.33
C GLY A 92 -4.68 1.08 9.63
N ALA A 93 -4.50 1.02 8.30
CA ALA A 93 -4.77 -0.14 7.46
C ALA A 93 -3.59 -1.12 7.33
N ALA A 94 -2.45 -0.85 7.99
CA ALA A 94 -1.29 -1.74 8.06
C ALA A 94 -1.65 -3.15 8.59
N PRO A 95 -0.79 -4.18 8.39
CA PRO A 95 -1.03 -5.52 8.91
C PRO A 95 -1.19 -5.57 10.44
N SER A 96 -1.97 -6.51 10.98
CA SER A 96 -2.08 -6.69 12.44
C SER A 96 -0.78 -7.11 13.11
N SER A 97 0.12 -7.74 12.35
CA SER A 97 1.49 -8.08 12.78
C SER A 97 2.40 -6.86 12.96
N GLU A 98 1.98 -5.69 12.50
CA GLU A 98 2.74 -4.45 12.51
C GLU A 98 2.00 -3.36 13.33
N PRO A 99 1.76 -3.57 14.64
CA PRO A 99 0.93 -2.67 15.46
C PRO A 99 1.49 -1.26 15.56
N ALA A 100 2.82 -1.12 15.54
CA ALA A 100 3.52 0.17 15.61
C ALA A 100 3.08 1.15 14.50
N TRP A 101 2.67 0.67 13.33
CA TRP A 101 2.17 1.52 12.26
C TRP A 101 0.84 2.19 12.58
N ARG A 102 -0.05 1.50 13.31
CA ARG A 102 -1.35 2.06 13.70
C ARG A 102 -1.24 3.11 14.79
N GLU A 103 -0.16 3.07 15.55
CA GLU A 103 0.14 4.00 16.63
C GLU A 103 1.05 5.15 16.16
N ALA A 104 1.66 5.03 14.98
CA ALA A 104 2.55 6.03 14.43
C ALA A 104 1.78 7.30 14.01
N GLU A 105 2.20 8.45 14.54
CA GLU A 105 1.70 9.74 14.09
C GLU A 105 2.51 10.24 12.89
N PRO A 106 1.87 10.49 11.73
CA PRO A 106 2.57 10.99 10.56
C PRO A 106 3.15 12.38 10.79
N VAL A 107 4.41 12.56 10.40
CA VAL A 107 5.03 13.90 10.30
C VAL A 107 5.20 14.24 8.84
N VAL A 108 4.60 15.34 8.41
CA VAL A 108 4.57 15.74 7.00
C VAL A 108 5.33 17.03 6.77
N LEU A 109 6.15 17.05 5.73
CA LEU A 109 6.77 18.26 5.18
C LEU A 109 6.28 18.51 3.77
N ILE A 110 6.16 19.78 3.42
CA ILE A 110 6.17 20.22 2.03
C ILE A 110 7.49 20.94 1.81
N VAL A 111 8.17 20.60 0.73
CA VAL A 111 9.52 21.08 0.42
C VAL A 111 9.53 21.76 -0.95
N PRO A 112 10.42 22.75 -1.19
CA PRO A 112 10.51 23.43 -2.48
C PRO A 112 10.83 22.45 -3.62
N GLY A 113 10.42 22.85 -4.83
CA GLY A 113 10.70 22.15 -6.08
C GLY A 113 9.43 21.97 -6.91
N ASP A 114 9.51 22.37 -8.18
CA ASP A 114 8.40 22.26 -9.14
C ASP A 114 8.29 20.83 -9.71
N GLU A 115 9.37 20.05 -9.61
CA GLU A 115 9.37 18.69 -10.07
C GLU A 115 8.63 17.77 -9.08
N PRO A 116 7.62 17.00 -9.52
CA PRO A 116 6.89 16.10 -8.65
C PRO A 116 7.81 15.04 -8.04
N ASP A 117 7.87 15.03 -6.70
CA ASP A 117 8.56 14.01 -5.94
C ASP A 117 7.97 13.84 -4.52
N ALA A 118 8.14 12.65 -3.93
CA ALA A 118 7.63 12.31 -2.59
C ALA A 118 8.47 11.23 -1.91
N TRP A 119 8.56 11.27 -0.58
CA TRP A 119 9.28 10.28 0.23
C TRP A 119 8.49 9.94 1.49
N CYS A 120 8.58 8.70 1.99
CA CYS A 120 8.24 8.37 3.36
C CYS A 120 9.39 7.59 4.03
N LEU A 121 9.85 8.07 5.17
CA LEU A 121 10.96 7.52 5.94
C LEU A 121 10.46 7.03 7.30
N ALA A 122 11.08 5.99 7.85
CA ALA A 122 10.73 5.47 9.17
C ALA A 122 10.79 6.58 10.24
N PRO A 123 9.91 6.62 11.26
CA PRO A 123 8.80 5.70 11.48
C PRO A 123 7.51 6.04 10.70
N LEU A 124 7.25 7.30 10.35
CA LEU A 124 6.16 7.70 9.42
C LEU A 124 6.34 9.18 9.01
N ARG A 125 7.53 9.49 8.50
CA ARG A 125 7.98 10.84 8.18
C ARG A 125 7.91 11.02 6.67
N CYS A 126 6.87 11.70 6.18
CA CYS A 126 6.65 11.88 4.74
C CYS A 126 6.97 13.31 4.30
N ALA A 127 7.46 13.45 3.08
CA ALA A 127 7.72 14.74 2.46
C ALA A 127 7.26 14.74 1.00
N LEU A 128 6.65 15.82 0.55
CA LEU A 128 6.26 16.02 -0.85
C LEU A 128 6.88 17.32 -1.36
N THR A 129 7.35 17.33 -2.60
CA THR A 129 7.67 18.59 -3.27
C THR A 129 6.41 19.41 -3.49
N LEU A 130 6.56 20.73 -3.63
CA LEU A 130 5.45 21.61 -3.98
C LEU A 130 4.79 21.15 -5.29
N GLY A 131 5.58 20.82 -6.31
CA GLY A 131 5.07 20.30 -7.58
C GLY A 131 4.29 19.00 -7.46
N MET A 132 4.67 18.10 -6.54
CA MET A 132 3.85 16.91 -6.25
C MET A 132 2.52 17.27 -5.60
N SER A 133 2.55 18.17 -4.60
CA SER A 133 1.34 18.64 -3.93
C SER A 133 0.35 19.28 -4.92
N GLU A 134 0.86 20.09 -5.85
CA GLU A 134 0.06 20.74 -6.90
C GLU A 134 -0.48 19.73 -7.92
N LEU A 135 0.33 18.76 -8.36
CA LEU A 135 -0.08 17.70 -9.28
C LEU A 135 -1.22 16.85 -8.72
N LEU A 136 -1.12 16.48 -7.44
CA LEU A 136 -2.16 15.70 -6.76
C LEU A 136 -3.41 16.55 -6.45
N GLY A 137 -3.23 17.87 -6.31
CA GLY A 137 -4.28 18.81 -5.98
C GLY A 137 -5.10 18.37 -4.76
N GLY A 138 -6.42 18.44 -4.88
CA GLY A 138 -7.36 17.99 -3.85
C GLY A 138 -7.77 16.52 -3.92
N ASP A 139 -7.17 15.70 -4.80
CA ASP A 139 -7.58 14.30 -4.99
C ASP A 139 -6.92 13.39 -3.94
N ASP A 140 -7.71 12.95 -2.96
CA ASP A 140 -7.23 12.06 -1.88
C ASP A 140 -6.88 10.66 -2.38
N ALA A 141 -7.44 10.20 -3.49
CA ALA A 141 -7.15 8.87 -4.04
C ALA A 141 -5.79 8.85 -4.74
N LEU A 142 -5.45 9.92 -5.47
CA LEU A 142 -4.10 10.07 -6.04
C LEU A 142 -3.04 10.28 -4.94
N LEU A 143 -3.37 11.08 -3.92
CA LEU A 143 -2.50 11.27 -2.76
C LEU A 143 -2.30 9.96 -1.99
N ALA A 144 -3.36 9.17 -1.79
CA ALA A 144 -3.27 7.86 -1.18
C ALA A 144 -2.40 6.91 -2.01
N ALA A 145 -2.47 6.97 -3.35
CA ALA A 145 -1.61 6.17 -4.21
C ALA A 145 -0.12 6.50 -4.03
N ALA A 146 0.22 7.80 -4.03
CA ALA A 146 1.59 8.25 -3.82
C ALA A 146 2.12 7.82 -2.44
N LEU A 147 1.37 8.11 -1.38
CA LEU A 147 1.78 7.78 -0.01
C LEU A 147 1.84 6.27 0.25
N ALA A 148 0.88 5.50 -0.27
CA ALA A 148 0.88 4.05 -0.08
C ALA A 148 2.08 3.39 -0.76
N HIS A 149 2.50 3.90 -1.93
CA HIS A 149 3.73 3.45 -2.61
C HIS A 149 4.98 3.71 -1.76
N GLU A 150 5.15 4.95 -1.26
CA GLU A 150 6.27 5.29 -0.38
C GLU A 150 6.26 4.54 0.96
N MET A 151 5.09 4.33 1.54
CA MET A 151 4.94 3.56 2.78
C MET A 151 5.24 2.06 2.57
N ALA A 152 4.89 1.51 1.40
CA ALA A 152 5.21 0.13 1.05
C ALA A 152 6.73 -0.09 0.95
N HIS A 153 7.50 0.88 0.44
CA HIS A 153 8.97 0.83 0.49
C HIS A 153 9.51 0.72 1.93
N LEU A 154 8.91 1.47 2.86
CA LEU A 154 9.28 1.46 4.27
C LEU A 154 8.89 0.13 4.95
N MET A 155 7.69 -0.37 4.70
CA MET A 155 7.21 -1.67 5.24
C MET A 155 8.06 -2.86 4.77
N LEU A 156 8.63 -2.78 3.57
CA LEU A 156 9.50 -3.82 3.00
C LEU A 156 10.98 -3.64 3.40
N ASP A 157 11.30 -2.68 4.28
CA ASP A 157 12.66 -2.38 4.74
C ASP A 157 13.68 -2.15 3.61
N GLN A 158 13.20 -1.55 2.50
CA GLN A 158 14.05 -1.30 1.33
C GLN A 158 15.18 -0.30 1.62
N ALA A 159 15.03 0.53 2.64
CA ALA A 159 16.13 1.41 3.08
C ALA A 159 17.35 0.59 3.50
N ARG A 160 17.15 -0.45 4.33
CA ARG A 160 18.23 -1.36 4.74
C ARG A 160 18.81 -2.10 3.56
N GLU A 161 17.97 -2.59 2.66
CA GLU A 161 18.42 -3.30 1.48
C GLU A 161 19.30 -2.42 0.57
N ARG A 162 18.86 -1.19 0.29
CA ARG A 162 19.60 -0.24 -0.56
C ARG A 162 20.94 0.13 0.05
N LEU A 163 20.99 0.38 1.36
CA LEU A 163 22.26 0.63 2.06
C LEU A 163 23.20 -0.58 1.97
N ALA A 164 22.66 -1.80 2.05
CA ALA A 164 23.46 -3.01 1.93
C ALA A 164 24.02 -3.20 0.52
N GLN A 165 23.20 -2.98 -0.52
CA GLN A 165 23.62 -3.03 -1.92
C GLN A 165 24.69 -1.99 -2.23
N ALA A 166 24.66 -0.83 -1.57
CA ALA A 166 25.66 0.22 -1.67
C ALA A 166 26.93 -0.04 -0.83
N GLY A 167 27.06 -1.20 -0.19
CA GLY A 167 28.24 -1.55 0.60
C GLY A 167 28.26 -0.92 2.00
N ALA A 168 27.09 -0.69 2.59
CA ALA A 168 26.92 -0.10 3.92
C ALA A 168 27.70 1.23 4.07
N PRO A 169 27.39 2.24 3.25
CA PRO A 169 28.10 3.52 3.28
C PRO A 169 27.90 4.25 4.61
N ASP A 170 28.72 5.27 4.87
CA ASP A 170 28.52 6.14 6.01
C ASP A 170 27.11 6.79 5.98
N PRO A 171 26.59 7.28 7.13
CA PRO A 171 25.23 7.83 7.20
C PRO A 171 24.97 9.00 6.24
N ALA A 172 25.97 9.81 5.88
CA ALA A 172 25.80 10.95 4.99
C ALA A 172 25.65 10.53 3.53
N ALA A 173 26.50 9.60 3.08
CA ALA A 173 26.35 8.96 1.78
C ALA A 173 25.06 8.12 1.71
N GLY A 174 24.71 7.40 2.79
CA GLY A 174 23.46 6.67 2.90
C GLY A 174 22.22 7.57 2.80
N ALA A 175 22.24 8.73 3.44
CA ALA A 175 21.16 9.72 3.32
C ALA A 175 20.99 10.22 1.88
N THR A 176 22.09 10.47 1.16
CA THR A 176 22.06 10.86 -0.27
C THR A 176 21.45 9.73 -1.10
N LEU A 177 21.94 8.50 -0.90
CA LEU A 177 21.43 7.32 -1.57
C LEU A 177 19.90 7.22 -1.43
N LEU A 178 19.39 7.27 -0.20
CA LEU A 178 17.97 7.07 0.10
C LEU A 178 17.08 8.14 -0.53
N LEU A 179 17.54 9.40 -0.61
CA LEU A 179 16.75 10.50 -1.17
C LEU A 179 16.80 10.57 -2.70
N GLU A 180 17.94 10.25 -3.31
CA GLU A 180 18.22 10.65 -4.70
C GLU A 180 18.34 9.47 -5.65
N SER A 181 18.75 8.29 -5.15
CA SER A 181 18.99 7.14 -6.03
C SER A 181 17.71 6.42 -6.39
N ALA A 182 17.69 5.82 -7.57
CA ALA A 182 16.58 5.00 -8.02
C ALA A 182 16.44 3.71 -7.22
N HIS A 183 15.20 3.28 -7.04
CA HIS A 183 14.86 1.96 -6.55
C HIS A 183 15.10 0.92 -7.65
N HIS A 184 15.33 -0.32 -7.23
CA HIS A 184 15.57 -1.41 -8.16
C HIS A 184 14.23 -1.87 -8.77
N ARG A 185 14.14 -1.91 -10.11
CA ARG A 185 12.90 -2.23 -10.86
C ARG A 185 12.22 -3.52 -10.38
N VAL A 186 13.00 -4.53 -10.00
CA VAL A 186 12.46 -5.82 -9.53
C VAL A 186 11.64 -5.64 -8.25
N HIS A 187 12.01 -4.71 -7.37
CA HIS A 187 11.32 -4.53 -6.09
C HIS A 187 10.09 -3.62 -6.19
N GLU A 188 9.93 -2.86 -7.28
CA GLU A 188 8.74 -2.03 -7.50
C GLU A 188 7.45 -2.87 -7.63
N HIS A 189 7.52 -4.11 -8.13
CA HIS A 189 6.33 -4.98 -8.23
C HIS A 189 5.76 -5.39 -6.88
N GLU A 190 6.64 -5.71 -5.92
CA GLU A 190 6.24 -6.06 -4.56
C GLU A 190 5.63 -4.84 -3.86
N VAL A 191 6.25 -3.67 -4.07
CA VAL A 191 5.77 -2.38 -3.57
C VAL A 191 4.38 -2.07 -4.15
N PHE A 192 4.14 -2.25 -5.45
CA PHE A 192 2.82 -2.04 -6.05
C PHE A 192 1.75 -2.94 -5.44
N GLY A 193 2.08 -4.20 -5.14
CA GLY A 193 1.14 -5.11 -4.49
C GLY A 193 0.76 -4.69 -3.09
N LEU A 194 1.77 -4.35 -2.29
CA LEU A 194 1.58 -3.90 -0.92
C LEU A 194 0.84 -2.56 -0.86
N ALA A 195 1.22 -1.60 -1.71
CA ALA A 195 0.55 -0.31 -1.80
C ALA A 195 -0.93 -0.45 -2.19
N ALA A 196 -1.25 -1.30 -3.18
CA ALA A 196 -2.62 -1.56 -3.57
C ALA A 196 -3.45 -2.16 -2.41
N GLU A 197 -2.88 -3.11 -1.67
CA GLU A 197 -3.57 -3.68 -0.50
C GLU A 197 -3.79 -2.64 0.60
N LEU A 198 -2.76 -1.82 0.89
CA LEU A 198 -2.84 -0.75 1.88
C LEU A 198 -3.93 0.27 1.52
N MET A 199 -3.99 0.68 0.25
CA MET A 199 -5.05 1.55 -0.26
C MET A 199 -6.43 0.93 -0.10
N ALA A 200 -6.61 -0.31 -0.55
CA ALA A 200 -7.91 -0.99 -0.49
C ALA A 200 -8.43 -1.09 0.95
N ARG A 201 -7.57 -1.53 1.89
CA ARG A 201 -7.93 -1.62 3.30
C ARG A 201 -8.17 -0.27 3.97
N ALA A 202 -7.48 0.77 3.51
CA ALA A 202 -7.75 2.14 3.94
C ALA A 202 -9.05 2.69 3.33
N GLY A 203 -9.69 2.00 2.38
CA GLY A 203 -10.91 2.46 1.71
C GLY A 203 -10.66 3.45 0.57
N TYR A 204 -9.46 3.42 -0.01
CA TYR A 204 -9.14 4.09 -1.27
C TYR A 204 -9.15 3.08 -2.41
N ASP A 205 -9.71 3.46 -3.56
CA ASP A 205 -9.72 2.61 -4.74
C ASP A 205 -8.28 2.36 -5.24
N PRO A 206 -7.76 1.13 -5.19
CA PRO A 206 -6.39 0.82 -5.60
C PRO A 206 -6.14 1.03 -7.10
N ARG A 207 -7.20 1.21 -7.91
CA ARG A 207 -7.08 1.57 -9.33
C ARG A 207 -6.60 3.03 -9.51
N ALA A 208 -6.72 3.88 -8.49
CA ALA A 208 -6.25 5.26 -8.55
C ALA A 208 -4.73 5.37 -8.76
N SER A 209 -3.95 4.34 -8.41
CA SER A 209 -2.52 4.28 -8.74
C SER A 209 -2.25 4.41 -10.24
N VAL A 210 -3.16 3.91 -11.10
CA VAL A 210 -3.01 4.09 -12.55
C VAL A 210 -3.09 5.56 -12.93
N GLY A 211 -4.04 6.30 -12.35
CA GLY A 211 -4.18 7.73 -12.57
C GLY A 211 -2.97 8.51 -12.05
N PHE A 212 -2.45 8.14 -10.89
CA PHE A 212 -1.27 8.78 -10.30
C PHE A 212 -0.03 8.63 -11.19
N PHE A 213 0.31 7.41 -11.59
CA PHE A 213 1.47 7.20 -12.46
C PHE A 213 1.26 7.76 -13.87
N ALA A 214 0.02 7.79 -14.39
CA ALA A 214 -0.29 8.45 -15.65
C ALA A 214 -0.10 9.97 -15.57
N ALA A 215 -0.47 10.60 -14.45
CA ALA A 215 -0.27 12.04 -14.25
C ALA A 215 1.21 12.44 -14.18
N LEU A 216 2.08 11.51 -13.75
CA LEU A 216 3.54 11.69 -13.73
C LEU A 216 4.22 11.34 -15.05
N ALA A 217 3.54 10.63 -15.96
CA ALA A 217 4.14 10.12 -17.18
C ALA A 217 4.59 11.29 -18.08
N PRO A 218 5.87 11.34 -18.49
CA PRO A 218 6.34 12.42 -19.35
C PRO A 218 5.73 12.30 -20.74
N ALA A 219 5.64 13.43 -21.44
CA ALA A 219 5.36 13.42 -22.87
C ALA A 219 6.46 12.64 -23.63
N PRO A 220 6.16 12.05 -24.81
CA PRO A 220 7.16 11.34 -25.61
C PRO A 220 8.40 12.20 -25.87
N GLY A 221 9.59 11.66 -25.58
CA GLY A 221 10.87 12.36 -25.75
C GLY A 221 11.27 13.30 -24.60
N VAL A 222 10.42 13.44 -23.58
CA VAL A 222 10.73 14.20 -22.35
C VAL A 222 11.28 13.27 -21.28
N ALA A 223 12.29 13.73 -20.55
CA ALA A 223 12.85 12.97 -19.44
C ALA A 223 11.79 12.73 -18.34
N PRO A 224 11.82 11.58 -17.64
CA PRO A 224 10.92 11.34 -16.53
C PRO A 224 11.10 12.37 -15.41
N VAL A 225 9.99 12.75 -14.77
CA VAL A 225 9.99 13.59 -13.56
C VAL A 225 10.70 12.90 -12.40
N GLY A 226 11.07 13.66 -11.38
CA GLY A 226 11.82 13.23 -10.19
C GLY A 226 11.31 11.92 -9.60
N TYR A 227 10.00 11.85 -9.37
CA TYR A 227 9.36 10.64 -8.87
C TYR A 227 9.64 9.42 -9.77
N LEU A 228 9.39 9.51 -11.08
CA LEU A 228 9.59 8.38 -12.01
C LEU A 228 11.06 8.04 -12.28
N ARG A 229 11.99 8.99 -12.04
CA ARG A 229 13.42 8.67 -12.04
C ARG A 229 13.80 7.79 -10.87
N ARG A 230 13.20 8.03 -9.70
CA ARG A 230 13.42 7.19 -8.51
C ARG A 230 12.62 5.89 -8.55
N HIS A 231 11.44 5.90 -9.15
CA HIS A 231 10.51 4.78 -9.26
C HIS A 231 10.36 4.36 -10.73
N PRO A 232 11.36 3.65 -11.29
CA PRO A 232 11.37 3.31 -12.71
C PRO A 232 10.25 2.33 -13.08
N LEU A 233 9.32 2.79 -13.90
CA LEU A 233 8.21 1.97 -14.41
C LEU A 233 8.67 0.99 -15.50
N GLU A 234 8.06 -0.20 -15.53
CA GLU A 234 8.20 -1.13 -16.64
C GLU A 234 7.25 -0.80 -17.81
N PRO A 235 7.51 -1.26 -19.05
CA PRO A 235 6.70 -0.88 -20.22
C PRO A 235 5.18 -1.12 -20.07
N GLN A 236 4.80 -2.16 -19.34
CA GLN A 236 3.42 -2.61 -19.13
C GLN A 236 2.90 -2.29 -17.72
N TRP A 237 3.44 -1.23 -17.10
CA TRP A 237 3.08 -0.81 -15.74
C TRP A 237 1.56 -0.64 -15.49
N PRO A 238 0.71 -0.17 -16.43
CA PRO A 238 -0.72 -0.03 -16.14
C PRO A 238 -1.38 -1.38 -15.89
N ASP A 239 -1.04 -2.39 -16.69
CA ASP A 239 -1.57 -3.74 -16.52
C ASP A 239 -1.10 -4.39 -15.22
N VAL A 240 0.11 -4.08 -14.79
CA VAL A 240 0.68 -4.56 -13.52
C VAL A 240 -0.12 -4.00 -12.35
N LEU A 241 -0.27 -2.68 -12.29
CA LEU A 241 -1.05 -2.01 -11.26
C LEU A 241 -2.48 -2.54 -11.23
N LEU A 242 -3.12 -2.67 -12.39
CA LEU A 242 -4.49 -3.20 -12.49
C LEU A 242 -4.57 -4.66 -12.05
N ARG A 243 -3.55 -5.49 -12.29
CA ARG A 243 -3.49 -6.87 -11.76
C ARG A 243 -3.41 -6.88 -10.24
N HIS A 244 -2.59 -6.02 -9.63
CA HIS A 244 -2.52 -5.90 -8.17
C HIS A 244 -3.83 -5.37 -7.60
N ALA A 245 -4.36 -4.26 -8.14
CA ALA A 245 -5.62 -3.67 -7.73
C ALA A 245 -6.78 -4.69 -7.75
N ARG A 246 -6.95 -5.44 -8.86
CA ARG A 246 -8.01 -6.47 -8.97
C ARG A 246 -7.96 -7.53 -7.87
N ARG A 247 -6.76 -7.92 -7.40
CA ARG A 247 -6.60 -8.91 -6.33
C ARG A 247 -7.09 -8.41 -4.98
N VAL A 248 -7.03 -7.10 -4.75
CA VAL A 248 -7.30 -6.48 -3.45
C VAL A 248 -8.61 -5.69 -3.41
N LEU A 249 -9.30 -5.52 -4.55
CA LEU A 249 -10.65 -4.91 -4.58
C LEU A 249 -11.62 -5.51 -3.53
N PRO A 250 -11.65 -6.83 -3.26
CA PRO A 250 -12.50 -7.39 -2.21
C PRO A 250 -12.16 -6.94 -0.78
N LEU A 251 -11.03 -6.27 -0.56
CA LEU A 251 -10.60 -5.73 0.74
C LEU A 251 -11.13 -4.30 0.98
N LEU A 252 -11.79 -3.67 0.00
CA LEU A 252 -12.46 -2.39 0.19
C LEU A 252 -13.60 -2.55 1.21
N PRO A 253 -13.72 -1.65 2.21
CA PRO A 253 -14.75 -1.69 3.23
C PRO A 253 -16.14 -1.29 2.71
#